data_AF-A0A916E7K7-F1
#
_entry.id   AF-A0A916E7K7-F1
#
_cell.length_a   1.000
_cell.length_b   1.000
_cell.length_c   1.000
_cell.angle_alpha   90.00
_cell.angle_beta   90.00
_cell.angle_gamma   90.00
#
_symmetry.space_group_name_H-M   'P 1'
#
loop_
_entity.id
_entity.type
_entity.pdbx_description
1 polymer ?
#
loop_
_entity_poly.entity_id
_entity_poly.type
_entity_poly.pdbx_seq_one_letter_code
_entity_poly.pdbx_strand_id
1 'polypeptide(L)'
;MPALFKELATYASNNTDRNTYNIAYHTSHHKKESISHQKLDLLIKSLELSIGQPWVNDSEWDNIIPDIIALVDMMRKYSEHLVKSNTLMAAIHHNDDSARNSANNSHMFRVFGCKEDDLNDQYRELNDAILQHGFYQYMDVYSYLPIDIMKHYRFLENL
;
A
#
# COMPACT_ATOMS: atom_id res chain seq x y z
N MET A 1 19.90 -10.02 -17.71
CA MET A 1 19.06 -10.96 -18.48
C MET A 1 19.99 -11.79 -19.35
N PRO A 2 19.93 -13.15 -19.33
CA PRO A 2 20.81 -14.02 -20.12
C PRO A 2 20.75 -13.70 -21.62
N ALA A 3 21.83 -13.95 -22.36
CA ALA A 3 21.96 -13.48 -23.75
C ALA A 3 20.96 -14.18 -24.68
N LEU A 4 20.64 -15.45 -24.43
CA LEU A 4 19.59 -16.22 -25.13
C LEU A 4 18.25 -15.46 -25.21
N PHE A 5 17.88 -14.71 -24.16
CA PHE A 5 16.61 -13.98 -24.18
C PHE A 5 16.66 -12.76 -25.08
N LYS A 6 17.84 -12.21 -25.38
CA LYS A 6 17.98 -11.12 -26.36
C LYS A 6 17.79 -11.59 -27.80
N GLU A 7 17.88 -12.90 -28.05
CA GLU A 7 17.69 -13.51 -29.37
C GLU A 7 16.24 -13.95 -29.61
N LEU A 8 15.49 -14.22 -28.55
CA LEU A 8 14.08 -14.59 -28.64
C LEU A 8 13.25 -13.40 -29.16
N ALA A 9 12.55 -13.57 -30.28
CA ALA A 9 11.72 -12.52 -30.90
C ALA A 9 10.76 -11.80 -29.93
N THR A 10 10.28 -12.51 -28.90
CA THR A 10 9.42 -12.00 -27.82
C THR A 10 10.08 -10.91 -26.96
N TYR A 11 11.41 -10.98 -26.81
CA TYR A 11 12.22 -10.14 -25.93
C TYR A 11 13.30 -9.35 -26.69
N ALA A 12 13.58 -9.75 -27.94
CA ALA A 12 14.51 -9.15 -28.88
C ALA A 12 13.91 -7.88 -29.47
N SER A 13 13.78 -6.82 -28.69
CA SER A 13 13.69 -5.49 -29.30
C SER A 13 14.17 -4.38 -28.38
N ASN A 14 15.24 -3.70 -28.85
CA ASN A 14 15.54 -2.31 -28.51
C ASN A 14 14.55 -1.33 -29.20
N ASN A 15 13.55 -1.87 -29.88
CA ASN A 15 12.54 -1.13 -30.64
C ASN A 15 11.24 -1.18 -29.85
N THR A 16 10.86 -0.03 -29.28
CA THR A 16 9.75 0.13 -28.33
C THR A 16 8.42 -0.40 -28.87
N ASP A 17 8.22 -0.40 -30.19
CA ASP A 17 7.00 -0.89 -30.85
C ASP A 17 6.91 -2.42 -30.98
N ARG A 18 8.03 -3.14 -30.89
CA ARG A 18 8.08 -4.62 -30.99
C ARG A 18 8.10 -5.33 -29.64
N ASN A 19 8.27 -4.60 -28.54
CA ASN A 19 8.24 -5.19 -27.21
C ASN A 19 6.80 -5.36 -26.70
N THR A 20 5.93 -5.89 -27.56
CA THR A 20 4.50 -6.08 -27.30
C THR A 20 4.27 -6.96 -26.08
N TYR A 21 5.16 -7.94 -25.83
CA TYR A 21 5.08 -8.81 -24.66
C TYR A 21 5.35 -8.07 -23.35
N ASN A 22 6.47 -7.34 -23.20
CA ASN A 22 6.71 -6.63 -21.96
C ASN A 22 5.69 -5.51 -21.76
N ILE A 23 5.31 -4.81 -22.84
CA ILE A 23 4.25 -3.80 -22.77
C ILE A 23 2.97 -4.44 -22.27
N ALA A 24 2.47 -5.51 -22.90
CA ALA A 24 1.27 -6.22 -22.46
C ALA A 24 1.41 -6.77 -21.04
N TYR A 25 2.57 -7.29 -20.64
CA TYR A 25 2.81 -7.76 -19.28
C TYR A 25 2.72 -6.61 -18.27
N HIS A 26 3.27 -5.44 -18.57
CA HIS A 26 3.24 -4.29 -17.67
C HIS A 26 1.89 -3.54 -17.68
N THR A 27 1.20 -3.47 -18.82
CA THR A 27 -0.06 -2.73 -18.99
C THR A 27 -1.31 -3.57 -18.75
N SER A 28 -1.23 -4.90 -18.88
CA SER A 28 -2.39 -5.75 -18.65
C SER A 28 -2.83 -5.70 -17.19
N HIS A 29 -4.14 -5.66 -16.99
CA HIS A 29 -4.78 -5.72 -15.69
C HIS A 29 -5.08 -7.17 -15.25
N HIS A 30 -4.60 -8.15 -16.02
CA HIS A 30 -4.75 -9.55 -15.67
C HIS A 30 -3.88 -9.90 -14.47
N LYS A 31 -4.42 -10.74 -13.59
CA LYS A 31 -3.68 -11.29 -12.46
C LYS A 31 -2.50 -12.09 -13.01
N LYS A 32 -1.30 -11.58 -12.78
CA LYS A 32 -0.05 -12.29 -13.08
C LYS A 32 0.02 -13.54 -12.23
N GLU A 33 0.38 -14.67 -12.84
CA GLU A 33 0.56 -15.90 -12.09
C GLU A 33 1.68 -15.67 -11.06
N SER A 34 1.37 -15.84 -9.78
CA SER A 34 2.35 -15.68 -8.71
C SER A 34 3.33 -16.84 -8.78
N ILE A 35 4.57 -16.54 -9.12
CA ILE A 35 5.66 -17.53 -9.05
C ILE A 35 6.01 -17.75 -7.58
N SER A 36 5.81 -18.97 -7.09
CA SER A 36 6.21 -19.35 -5.73
C SER A 36 7.67 -19.81 -5.68
N HIS A 37 8.28 -19.68 -4.49
CA HIS A 37 9.61 -20.24 -4.20
C HIS A 37 9.68 -21.74 -4.55
N GLN A 38 8.65 -22.51 -4.20
CA GLN A 38 8.60 -23.95 -4.48
C GLN A 38 8.60 -24.24 -5.99
N LYS A 39 7.85 -23.47 -6.77
CA LYS A 39 7.80 -23.62 -8.23
C LYS A 39 9.16 -23.29 -8.85
N LEU A 40 9.83 -22.24 -8.38
CA LEU A 40 11.19 -21.89 -8.82
C LEU A 40 12.21 -22.96 -8.47
N ASP A 41 12.21 -23.46 -7.24
CA ASP A 41 13.13 -24.49 -6.77
C ASP A 41 13.02 -25.78 -7.59
N LEU A 42 11.78 -26.20 -7.93
CA LEU A 42 11.55 -27.34 -8.83
C LEU A 42 12.12 -27.11 -10.23
N LEU A 43 11.91 -25.92 -10.81
CA LEU A 43 12.42 -25.58 -12.13
C LEU A 43 13.96 -25.50 -12.15
N ILE A 44 14.56 -24.91 -11.12
CA ILE A 44 16.02 -24.84 -10.93
C ILE A 44 16.59 -26.26 -10.92
N LYS A 45 16.06 -27.14 -10.06
CA LYS A 45 16.52 -28.54 -9.96
C LYS A 45 16.37 -29.30 -11.27
N SER A 46 15.25 -29.11 -11.98
CA SER A 46 15.02 -29.74 -13.28
C SER A 46 16.03 -29.27 -14.33
N LEU A 47 16.37 -27.98 -14.33
CA LEU A 47 17.38 -27.42 -15.24
C LEU A 47 18.78 -27.92 -14.89
N GLU A 48 19.15 -27.92 -13.61
CA GLU A 48 20.43 -28.45 -13.11
C GLU A 48 20.64 -29.93 -13.49
N LEU A 49 19.58 -30.75 -13.36
CA LEU A 49 19.63 -32.15 -13.79
C LEU A 49 19.81 -32.30 -15.30
N SER A 50 19.22 -31.40 -16.09
CA SER A 50 19.30 -31.41 -17.55
C SER A 50 20.70 -31.01 -18.02
N ILE A 51 21.29 -29.95 -17.44
CA ILE A 51 22.66 -29.52 -17.78
C ILE A 51 23.75 -30.46 -17.24
N GLY A 52 23.42 -31.36 -16.32
CA GLY A 52 24.35 -32.40 -15.85
C GLY A 52 24.45 -33.62 -16.77
N GLN A 53 23.67 -33.67 -17.85
CA GLN A 53 23.63 -34.83 -18.75
C GLN A 53 24.81 -34.84 -19.74
N PRO A 54 25.23 -36.02 -20.24
CA PRO A 54 26.41 -36.13 -21.10
C PRO A 54 26.33 -35.36 -22.43
N TRP A 55 25.13 -35.21 -23.00
CA TRP A 55 24.89 -34.51 -24.27
C TRP A 55 25.30 -33.03 -24.22
N VAL A 56 25.43 -32.46 -23.02
CA VAL A 56 25.84 -31.07 -22.80
C VAL A 56 27.27 -30.80 -23.28
N ASN A 57 28.09 -31.84 -23.38
CA ASN A 57 29.47 -31.72 -23.87
C ASN A 57 29.59 -31.74 -25.40
N ASP A 58 28.48 -31.93 -26.12
CA ASP A 58 28.49 -31.86 -27.57
C ASP A 58 28.63 -30.39 -28.01
N SER A 59 29.56 -30.12 -28.94
CA SER A 59 29.89 -28.76 -29.40
C SER A 59 28.71 -27.97 -29.97
N GLU A 60 27.61 -28.64 -30.30
CA GLU A 60 26.36 -28.00 -30.73
C GLU A 60 25.76 -27.12 -29.62
N TRP A 61 26.05 -27.41 -28.35
CA TRP A 61 25.46 -26.73 -27.18
C TRP A 61 26.36 -25.67 -26.53
N ASP A 62 27.63 -25.55 -26.96
CA ASP A 62 28.64 -24.68 -26.33
C ASP A 62 28.19 -23.22 -26.18
N ASN A 63 27.37 -22.73 -27.12
CA ASN A 63 26.87 -21.35 -27.12
C ASN A 63 25.67 -21.13 -26.17
N ILE A 64 24.90 -22.18 -25.87
CA ILE A 64 23.63 -22.08 -25.13
C ILE A 64 23.82 -22.42 -23.65
N ILE A 65 24.69 -23.38 -23.34
CA ILE A 65 24.88 -23.87 -21.97
C ILE A 65 25.31 -22.76 -20.99
N PRO A 66 26.25 -21.85 -21.32
CA PRO A 66 26.60 -20.74 -20.44
C PRO A 66 25.40 -19.85 -20.10
N ASP A 67 24.50 -19.62 -21.05
CA ASP A 67 23.29 -18.82 -20.84
C ASP A 67 22.25 -19.53 -19.98
N ILE A 68 22.11 -20.86 -20.12
CA ILE A 68 21.25 -21.67 -19.25
C ILE A 68 21.78 -21.63 -17.81
N ILE A 69 23.10 -21.76 -17.62
CA ILE A 69 23.73 -21.63 -16.30
C ILE A 69 23.45 -20.24 -15.71
N ALA A 70 23.63 -19.18 -16.50
CA ALA A 70 23.34 -17.81 -16.07
C ALA A 70 21.86 -17.60 -15.70
N LEU A 71 20.94 -18.27 -16.41
CA LEU A 71 19.51 -18.27 -16.08
C LEU A 71 19.24 -18.96 -14.74
N VAL A 72 19.82 -20.15 -14.52
CA VAL A 72 19.69 -20.91 -13.26
C VAL A 72 20.17 -20.07 -12.07
N ASP A 73 21.31 -19.40 -12.20
CA ASP A 73 21.83 -18.52 -11.15
C ASP A 73 20.91 -17.33 -10.86
N MET A 74 20.31 -16.74 -11.90
CA MET A 74 19.35 -15.65 -11.74
C MET A 74 18.07 -16.11 -11.04
N MET A 75 17.56 -17.29 -11.41
CA MET A 75 16.41 -17.90 -10.75
C MET A 75 16.71 -18.18 -9.28
N ARG A 76 17.90 -18.68 -8.94
CA ARG A 76 18.30 -18.94 -7.55
C ARG A 76 18.33 -17.67 -6.71
N LYS A 77 18.97 -16.61 -7.21
CA LYS A 77 19.00 -15.28 -6.55
C LYS A 77 17.59 -14.72 -6.33
N TYR A 78 16.70 -14.86 -7.31
CA TYR A 78 15.32 -14.41 -7.17
C TYR A 78 14.55 -15.25 -6.15
N SER A 79 14.76 -16.56 -6.13
CA SER A 79 14.19 -17.48 -5.13
C SER A 79 14.59 -17.07 -3.71
N GLU A 80 15.88 -16.82 -3.46
CA GLU A 80 16.39 -16.33 -2.17
C GLU A 80 15.78 -14.98 -1.78
N HIS A 81 15.62 -14.07 -2.74
CA HIS A 81 14.98 -12.78 -2.52
C HIS A 81 13.52 -12.93 -2.07
N LEU A 82 12.75 -13.83 -2.71
CA LEU A 82 11.37 -14.12 -2.30
C LEU A 82 11.28 -14.62 -0.86
N VAL A 83 12.19 -15.52 -0.45
CA VAL A 83 12.24 -16.01 0.93
C VAL A 83 12.53 -14.87 1.89
N LYS A 84 13.56 -14.07 1.62
CA LYS A 84 13.92 -12.91 2.48
C LYS A 84 12.78 -11.92 2.61
N SER A 85 12.12 -11.58 1.49
CA SER A 85 10.98 -10.66 1.48
C SER A 85 9.80 -11.22 2.28
N ASN A 86 9.49 -12.51 2.14
CA ASN A 86 8.41 -13.13 2.89
C ASN A 86 8.71 -13.20 4.38
N THR A 87 9.95 -13.53 4.78
CA THR A 87 10.37 -13.54 6.18
C THR A 87 10.27 -12.14 6.79
N LEU A 88 10.70 -11.11 6.07
CA LEU A 88 10.60 -9.73 6.52
C LEU A 88 9.14 -9.28 6.67
N MET A 89 8.30 -9.60 5.69
CA MET A 89 6.87 -9.27 5.76
C MET A 89 6.17 -10.00 6.90
N ALA A 90 6.49 -11.29 7.12
CA ALA A 90 5.98 -12.05 8.25
C ALA A 90 6.41 -11.43 9.60
N ALA A 91 7.66 -10.99 9.72
CA ALA A 91 8.16 -10.31 10.92
C ALA A 91 7.41 -8.99 11.18
N ILE A 92 7.12 -8.20 10.14
CA ILE A 92 6.31 -6.97 10.26
C ILE A 92 4.88 -7.30 10.70
N HIS A 93 4.26 -8.33 10.12
CA HIS A 93 2.90 -8.72 10.45
C HIS A 93 2.74 -9.31 11.85
N HIS A 94 3.78 -9.99 12.35
CA HIS A 94 3.82 -10.52 13.71
C HIS A 94 4.47 -9.56 14.71
N ASN A 95 4.78 -8.33 14.30
CA ASN A 95 5.26 -7.32 15.23
C ASN A 95 4.07 -6.79 16.03
N ASP A 96 4.17 -6.87 17.36
CA ASP A 96 3.18 -6.30 18.28
C ASP A 96 3.28 -4.76 18.37
N ASP A 97 4.28 -4.16 17.72
CA ASP A 97 4.37 -2.71 17.58
C ASP A 97 3.16 -2.15 16.82
N SER A 98 2.52 -1.14 17.42
CA SER A 98 1.44 -0.41 16.75
C SER A 98 1.93 0.17 15.42
N ALA A 99 1.37 -0.32 14.31
CA ALA A 99 1.56 0.27 12.99
C ALA A 99 0.99 1.71 12.89
N ARG A 100 0.21 2.16 13.88
CA ARG A 100 -0.35 3.50 13.96
C ARG A 100 0.56 4.40 14.78
N ASN A 101 0.93 5.55 14.20
CA ASN A 101 1.54 6.66 14.91
C ASN A 101 0.56 7.17 15.98
N SER A 102 0.97 7.15 17.25
CA SER A 102 0.16 7.59 18.39
C SER A 102 -0.24 9.07 18.30
N ALA A 103 0.48 9.89 17.55
CA ALA A 103 0.15 11.30 17.30
C ALA A 103 -1.10 11.48 16.41
N ASN A 104 -1.47 10.45 15.63
CA ASN A 104 -2.63 10.48 14.72
C ASN A 104 -3.85 9.75 15.31
N ASN A 105 -3.85 9.48 16.61
CA ASN A 105 -5.01 8.89 17.25
C ASN A 105 -6.18 9.88 17.23
N SER A 106 -7.28 9.49 16.59
CA SER A 106 -8.53 10.24 16.66
C SER A 106 -9.10 10.14 18.07
N HIS A 107 -9.15 11.27 18.79
CA HIS A 107 -9.88 11.35 20.06
C HIS A 107 -11.38 11.36 19.78
N MET A 108 -12.05 10.24 20.04
CA MET A 108 -13.49 10.13 19.92
C MET A 108 -14.12 10.49 21.27
N PHE A 109 -14.79 11.64 21.33
CA PHE A 109 -15.54 12.05 22.52
C PHE A 109 -16.96 11.52 22.42
N ARG A 110 -17.41 10.77 23.44
CA ARG A 110 -18.82 10.37 23.53
C ARG A 110 -19.60 11.50 24.19
N VAL A 111 -20.40 12.20 23.39
CA VAL A 111 -21.30 13.25 23.89
C VAL A 111 -22.63 12.59 24.27
N PHE A 112 -23.04 12.76 25.52
CA PHE A 112 -24.42 12.46 25.93
C PHE A 112 -25.29 13.64 25.51
N GLY A 113 -26.46 13.38 24.90
CA GLY A 113 -27.41 14.42 24.54
C GLY A 113 -27.81 15.25 25.75
N CYS A 114 -27.78 16.57 25.62
CA CYS A 114 -28.26 17.49 26.65
C CYS A 114 -29.77 17.34 26.82
N LYS A 115 -30.26 17.44 28.07
CA LYS A 115 -31.69 17.60 28.35
C LYS A 115 -32.05 19.08 28.20
N GLU A 116 -33.27 19.41 27.83
CA GLU A 116 -33.74 20.81 27.68
C GLU A 116 -33.54 21.64 28.96
N ASP A 117 -33.61 21.01 30.14
CA ASP A 117 -33.39 21.66 31.44
C ASP A 117 -31.93 22.06 31.72
N ASP A 118 -30.98 21.61 30.88
CA ASP A 118 -29.54 21.86 31.03
C ASP A 118 -29.07 23.09 30.20
N LEU A 119 -30.01 23.92 29.72
CA LEU A 119 -29.74 25.16 29.01
C LEU A 119 -28.86 26.09 29.86
N ASN A 120 -27.57 26.09 29.54
CA ASN A 120 -26.52 26.87 30.17
C ASN A 120 -26.92 28.36 30.23
N ASP A 121 -26.63 29.05 31.34
CA ASP A 121 -26.98 30.47 31.56
C ASP A 121 -26.55 31.40 30.41
N GLN A 122 -25.50 31.02 29.68
CA GLN A 122 -24.98 31.71 28.49
C GLN A 122 -25.97 31.77 27.31
N TYR A 123 -26.84 30.75 27.14
CA TYR A 123 -27.90 30.81 26.13
C TYR A 123 -28.99 31.79 26.51
N ARG A 124 -29.34 31.84 27.80
CA ARG A 124 -30.30 32.82 28.31
C ARG A 124 -29.76 34.23 28.11
N GLU A 125 -28.48 34.44 28.40
CA GLU A 125 -27.80 35.73 28.19
C GLU A 125 -27.77 36.16 26.71
N LEU A 126 -27.44 35.25 25.78
CA LEU A 126 -27.48 35.54 24.34
C LEU A 126 -28.91 35.85 23.86
N ASN A 127 -29.88 35.04 24.28
CA ASN A 127 -31.28 35.24 23.91
C ASN A 127 -31.83 36.57 24.44
N ASP A 128 -31.52 36.91 25.70
CA ASP A 128 -31.87 38.19 26.30
C ASP A 128 -31.23 39.36 25.54
N ALA A 129 -29.95 39.23 25.15
CA ALA A 129 -29.25 40.24 24.35
C ALA A 129 -29.90 40.43 22.98
N ILE A 130 -30.25 39.33 22.27
CA ILE A 130 -30.95 39.40 20.97
C ILE A 130 -32.31 40.09 21.13
N LEU A 131 -33.08 39.76 22.17
CA LEU A 131 -34.41 40.33 22.41
C LEU A 131 -34.36 41.81 22.83
N GLN A 132 -33.29 42.25 23.49
CA GLN A 132 -33.10 43.65 23.89
C GLN A 132 -32.78 44.57 22.70
N HIS A 133 -32.18 44.05 21.63
CA HIS A 133 -31.83 44.84 20.45
C HIS A 133 -32.91 44.74 19.37
N GLY A 134 -33.84 45.70 19.36
CA GLY A 134 -34.98 45.74 18.43
C GLY A 134 -34.66 46.08 16.96
N PHE A 135 -33.39 46.23 16.58
CA PHE A 135 -32.95 46.50 15.21
C PHE A 135 -31.69 45.69 14.88
N TYR A 136 -31.40 45.50 13.58
CA TYR A 136 -30.21 44.81 13.06
C TYR A 136 -28.92 45.54 13.47
N GLN A 137 -28.47 45.31 14.70
CA GLN A 137 -27.22 45.79 15.24
C GLN A 137 -26.22 44.63 15.17
N TYR A 138 -24.99 44.91 14.72
CA TYR A 138 -23.93 43.90 14.69
C TYR A 138 -23.67 43.40 16.12
N MET A 139 -23.78 42.10 16.32
CA MET A 139 -23.48 41.42 17.57
C MET A 139 -22.46 40.31 17.29
N ASP A 140 -21.36 40.29 18.03
CA ASP A 140 -20.40 39.20 17.97
C ASP A 140 -20.94 38.01 18.77
N VAL A 141 -21.61 37.09 18.09
CA VAL A 141 -22.18 35.90 18.73
C VAL A 141 -21.07 35.01 19.32
N TYR A 142 -19.83 35.09 18.81
CA TYR A 142 -18.73 34.28 19.29
C TYR A 142 -18.29 34.65 20.72
N SER A 143 -18.53 35.87 21.18
CA SER A 143 -18.23 36.26 22.56
C SER A 143 -19.12 35.55 23.60
N TYR A 144 -20.26 35.00 23.17
CA TYR A 144 -21.18 34.25 24.02
C TYR A 144 -20.93 32.74 24.00
N LEU A 145 -20.01 32.26 23.13
CA LEU A 145 -19.68 30.85 23.01
C LEU A 145 -18.70 30.41 24.11
N PRO A 146 -18.87 29.21 24.68
CA PRO A 146 -17.87 28.63 25.56
C PRO A 146 -16.49 28.52 24.91
N ILE A 147 -15.44 28.82 25.68
CA ILE A 147 -14.03 28.64 25.25
C ILE A 147 -13.68 27.15 25.12
N ASP A 148 -14.31 26.31 25.95
CA ASP A 148 -14.13 24.86 25.89
C ASP A 148 -14.77 24.29 24.61
N ILE A 149 -13.96 23.60 23.80
CA ILE A 149 -14.35 23.08 22.49
C ILE A 149 -15.56 22.12 22.57
N MET A 150 -15.64 21.31 23.63
CA MET A 150 -16.75 20.36 23.80
C MET A 150 -18.04 21.08 24.19
N LYS A 151 -17.95 22.09 25.05
CA LYS A 151 -19.10 22.95 25.38
C LYS A 151 -19.52 23.80 24.20
N HIS A 152 -18.57 24.29 23.39
CA HIS A 152 -18.83 25.05 22.16
C HIS A 152 -19.55 24.19 21.12
N TYR A 153 -19.09 22.95 20.89
CA TYR A 153 -19.78 22.01 20.00
C TYR A 153 -21.22 21.75 20.46
N ARG A 154 -21.42 21.46 21.75
CA ARG A 154 -22.76 21.32 22.33
C ARG A 154 -23.58 22.61 22.23
N PHE A 155 -22.92 23.77 22.24
CA PHE A 155 -23.61 25.05 22.09
C PHE A 155 -24.22 25.20 20.70
N LEU A 156 -23.45 24.84 19.67
CA LEU A 156 -23.90 24.92 18.28
C LEU A 156 -24.91 23.82 17.91
N GLU A 157 -24.83 22.64 18.53
CA GLU A 157 -25.73 21.52 18.24
C GLU A 157 -27.16 21.73 18.77
N ASN A 158 -27.34 22.52 19.84
CA ASN A 158 -28.65 22.79 20.44
C ASN A 158 -29.22 24.18 20.09
N LEU A 159 -28.69 24.81 19.04
CA LEU A 159 -29.15 26.08 18.47
C LEU A 159 -30.20 25.81 17.38
#